data_AF-A0A7S1A833-F1
#
_entry.id   AF-A0A7S1A833-F1
#
_cell.length_a   1.000
_cell.length_b   1.000
_cell.length_c   1.000
_cell.angle_alpha   90.00
_cell.angle_beta   90.00
_cell.angle_gamma   90.00
#
_symmetry.space_group_name_H-M   'P 1'
#
loop_
_entity.id
_entity.type
_entity.pdbx_description
1 polymer ?
#
loop_
_entity_poly.entity_id
_entity_poly.type
_entity_poly.pdbx_seq_one_letter_code
_entity_poly.pdbx_strand_id
1 'polypeptide(L)'
;VRLSDSMDVLLIPREVVFRDFPGGCLPRFQEIKEYLEVRNVTASDIVNQTFNDVVVVSHRWLSPDNPDVTGEQLAAIRSFLIKNEWVEFIWFDFCSLPQGERNLAETTYFHAALKFVNLLYLHAHVLILLDAKYQTRFWCLYETFLATHKFNGALVPEGS
;
A
#
# COMPACT_ATOMS: atom_id res chain seq x y z
N VAL A 1 -22.50 11.27 4.91
CA VAL A 1 -21.96 9.99 5.42
C VAL A 1 -20.70 10.32 6.20
N ARG A 2 -20.71 10.19 7.53
CA ARG A 2 -19.47 10.37 8.31
C ARG A 2 -18.61 9.13 8.02
N LEU A 3 -17.48 9.31 7.34
CA LEU A 3 -16.42 8.30 7.31
C LEU A 3 -16.10 7.96 8.77
N SER A 4 -15.83 6.69 9.10
CA SER A 4 -15.20 6.41 10.38
C SER A 4 -13.92 7.24 10.42
N ASP A 5 -13.75 8.07 11.44
CA ASP A 5 -12.72 9.11 11.44
C ASP A 5 -11.29 8.55 11.42
N SER A 6 -11.12 7.23 11.62
CA SER A 6 -9.87 6.52 11.42
C SER A 6 -10.04 5.13 10.81
N MET A 7 -8.91 4.60 10.30
CA MET A 7 -8.74 3.24 9.80
C MET A 7 -7.41 2.68 10.27
N ASP A 8 -7.40 1.39 10.60
CA ASP A 8 -6.16 0.64 10.81
C ASP A 8 -5.49 0.28 9.48
N VAL A 9 -4.26 0.73 9.30
CA VAL A 9 -3.41 0.38 8.16
C VAL A 9 -2.32 -0.55 8.68
N LEU A 10 -2.27 -1.77 8.14
CA LEU A 10 -1.21 -2.72 8.47
C LEU A 10 -0.01 -2.50 7.56
N LEU A 11 1.11 -2.14 8.17
CA LEU A 11 2.36 -1.77 7.53
C LEU A 11 3.42 -2.83 7.77
N ILE A 12 4.28 -3.04 6.79
CA ILE A 12 5.45 -3.89 6.87
C ILE A 12 6.62 -3.02 7.36
N PRO A 13 7.17 -3.28 8.55
CA PRO A 13 8.38 -2.59 8.99
C PRO A 13 9.55 -2.85 8.03
N ARG A 14 10.40 -1.84 7.85
CA ARG A 14 11.55 -1.88 6.93
C ARG A 14 12.39 -3.14 7.13
N GLU A 15 12.73 -3.48 8.37
CA GLU A 15 13.56 -4.63 8.71
C GLU A 15 12.91 -5.97 8.35
N VAL A 16 11.57 -6.03 8.34
CA VAL A 16 10.83 -7.24 7.93
C VAL A 16 11.01 -7.47 6.43
N VAL A 17 11.06 -6.41 5.61
CA VAL A 17 11.28 -6.51 4.15
C VAL A 17 12.64 -7.16 3.81
N PHE A 18 13.64 -7.02 4.68
CA PHE A 18 14.98 -7.60 4.49
C PHE A 18 15.14 -9.03 5.00
N ARG A 19 14.09 -9.63 5.60
CA ARG A 19 14.14 -11.03 6.05
C ARG A 19 14.11 -12.01 4.89
N ASP A 20 14.65 -13.20 5.11
CA ASP A 20 14.51 -14.28 4.15
C ASP A 20 13.12 -14.90 4.24
N PHE A 21 12.42 -14.91 3.10
CA PHE A 21 11.10 -15.50 2.98
C PHE A 21 11.15 -16.77 2.12
N PRO A 22 10.34 -17.79 2.45
CA PRO A 22 10.19 -18.96 1.59
C PRO A 22 9.82 -18.55 0.16
N GLY A 23 10.55 -19.07 -0.84
CA GLY A 23 10.33 -18.72 -2.25
C GLY A 23 10.98 -17.43 -2.72
N GLY A 24 11.64 -16.67 -1.83
CA GLY A 24 12.36 -15.44 -2.21
C GLY A 24 11.46 -14.27 -2.60
N CYS A 25 10.16 -14.35 -2.29
CA CYS A 25 9.16 -13.32 -2.54
C CYS A 25 8.48 -12.89 -1.23
N LEU A 26 7.78 -11.76 -1.25
CA LEU A 26 7.00 -11.36 -0.08
C LEU A 26 5.85 -12.36 0.17
N PRO A 27 5.65 -12.83 1.40
CA PRO A 27 4.55 -13.70 1.77
C PRO A 27 3.22 -12.94 1.77
N ARG A 28 2.10 -13.65 1.62
CA ARG A 28 0.77 -13.04 1.71
C ARG A 28 0.46 -12.59 3.14
N PHE A 29 -0.52 -11.69 3.29
CA PHE A 29 -0.96 -11.17 4.58
C PHE A 29 -1.09 -12.21 5.69
N GLN A 30 -1.78 -13.33 5.45
CA GLN A 30 -2.02 -14.32 6.50
C GLN A 30 -0.74 -14.97 7.05
N GLU A 31 0.35 -14.98 6.27
CA GLU A 31 1.65 -15.58 6.63
C GLU A 31 2.61 -14.57 7.28
N ILE A 32 2.35 -13.27 7.11
CA ILE A 32 3.22 -12.19 7.62
C ILE A 32 2.56 -11.32 8.70
N LYS A 33 1.24 -11.48 8.93
CA LYS A 33 0.44 -10.62 9.82
C LYS A 33 1.00 -10.43 11.23
N GLU A 34 1.77 -11.38 11.74
CA GLU A 34 2.42 -11.30 13.06
C GLU A 34 3.58 -10.30 13.11
N TYR A 35 4.13 -9.95 11.95
CA TYR A 35 5.18 -8.95 11.77
C TYR A 35 4.67 -7.59 11.32
N LEU A 36 3.36 -7.47 11.06
CA LEU A 36 2.78 -6.21 10.60
C LEU A 36 2.50 -5.30 11.79
N GLU A 37 2.82 -4.03 11.61
CA GLU A 37 2.48 -3.00 12.58
C GLU A 37 1.18 -2.31 12.17
N VAL A 38 0.28 -2.18 13.14
CA VAL A 38 -0.98 -1.47 12.96
C VAL A 38 -0.74 0.01 13.22
N ARG A 39 -0.97 0.84 12.20
CA ARG A 39 -1.04 2.29 12.36
C ARG A 39 -2.47 2.74 12.17
N ASN A 40 -3.02 3.41 13.19
CA ASN A 40 -4.33 4.03 13.06
C ASN A 40 -4.18 5.35 12.28
N VAL A 41 -4.98 5.51 11.23
CA VAL A 41 -4.85 6.60 10.25
C VAL A 41 -6.16 7.31 10.11
N THR A 42 -6.18 8.60 10.43
CA THR A 42 -7.33 9.46 10.17
C THR A 42 -7.24 10.11 8.79
N ALA A 43 -8.36 10.60 8.27
CA ALA A 43 -8.34 11.46 7.09
C ALA A 43 -7.51 12.73 7.32
N SER A 44 -7.43 13.22 8.57
CA SER A 44 -6.60 14.36 8.92
C SER A 44 -5.12 14.06 8.89
N ASP A 45 -4.68 12.87 9.30
CA ASP A 45 -3.28 12.42 9.27
C ASP A 45 -2.74 12.39 7.83
N ILE A 46 -3.57 11.85 6.96
CA ILE A 46 -3.40 11.80 5.51
C ILE A 46 -3.25 13.22 4.93
N VAL A 47 -4.14 14.17 5.27
CA VAL A 47 -4.06 15.56 4.80
C VAL A 47 -2.85 16.31 5.36
N ASN A 48 -2.52 16.08 6.64
CA ASN A 48 -1.43 16.76 7.34
C ASN A 48 -0.04 16.17 7.06
N GLN A 49 0.06 15.21 6.13
CA GLN A 49 1.32 14.56 5.74
C GLN A 49 2.05 13.91 6.92
N THR A 50 1.32 13.27 7.85
CA THR A 50 1.96 12.52 8.95
C THR A 50 2.45 11.13 8.52
N PHE A 51 2.41 10.84 7.22
CA PHE A 51 2.77 9.58 6.57
C PHE A 51 4.11 9.62 5.81
N ASN A 52 5.00 10.56 6.17
CA ASN A 52 6.26 10.80 5.45
C ASN A 52 7.28 9.67 5.59
N ASP A 53 7.14 8.78 6.58
CA ASP A 53 7.98 7.60 6.82
C ASP A 53 7.44 6.33 6.13
N VAL A 54 6.27 6.42 5.50
CA VAL A 54 5.58 5.31 4.85
C VAL A 54 5.66 5.42 3.33
N VAL A 55 5.99 4.30 2.69
CA VAL A 55 5.92 4.15 1.24
C VAL A 55 4.86 3.13 0.85
N VAL A 56 3.94 3.54 -0.02
CA VAL A 56 2.90 2.70 -0.61
C VAL A 56 3.39 2.21 -1.97
N VAL A 57 3.31 0.91 -2.22
CA VAL A 57 3.85 0.31 -3.45
C VAL A 57 2.73 0.06 -4.45
N SER A 58 2.76 0.80 -5.57
CA SER A 58 1.90 0.54 -6.71
C SER A 58 2.60 -0.41 -7.68
N HIS A 59 1.96 -1.54 -7.97
CA HIS A 59 2.58 -2.62 -8.73
C HIS A 59 1.55 -3.48 -9.47
N ARG A 60 2.05 -4.28 -10.41
CA ARG A 60 1.21 -5.22 -11.15
C ARG A 60 1.17 -6.58 -10.47
N TRP A 61 -0.03 -7.14 -10.37
CA TRP A 61 -0.20 -8.57 -10.08
C TRP A 61 0.23 -9.42 -11.27
N LEU A 62 1.34 -10.16 -11.13
CA LEU A 62 1.91 -11.02 -12.16
C LEU A 62 1.05 -12.26 -12.41
N SER A 63 0.46 -12.85 -11.36
CA SER A 63 -0.52 -13.93 -11.42
C SER A 63 -1.77 -13.59 -10.59
N PRO A 64 -2.90 -14.32 -10.74
CA PRO A 64 -4.10 -14.07 -9.95
C PRO A 64 -3.92 -14.24 -8.43
N ASP A 65 -3.01 -15.12 -8.01
CA ASP A 65 -2.86 -15.51 -6.60
C ASP A 65 -1.61 -14.94 -5.93
N ASN A 66 -0.64 -14.45 -6.72
CA ASN A 66 0.61 -13.89 -6.21
C ASN A 66 1.12 -12.78 -7.15
N PRO A 67 1.34 -11.55 -6.66
CA PRO A 67 1.89 -10.47 -7.46
C PRO A 67 3.38 -10.63 -7.76
N ASP A 68 4.17 -11.30 -6.92
CA ASP A 68 5.63 -11.40 -7.05
C ASP A 68 6.08 -12.87 -7.12
N VAL A 69 5.76 -13.52 -8.25
CA VAL A 69 6.08 -14.94 -8.48
C VAL A 69 7.60 -15.18 -8.62
N THR A 70 8.37 -14.15 -8.99
CA THR A 70 9.80 -14.24 -9.29
C THR A 70 10.70 -13.65 -8.21
N GLY A 71 10.16 -12.87 -7.26
CA GLY A 71 10.94 -12.12 -6.27
C GLY A 71 11.53 -10.80 -6.80
N GLU A 72 11.26 -10.46 -8.07
CA GLU A 72 11.77 -9.24 -8.69
C GLU A 72 11.20 -7.98 -8.04
N GLN A 73 9.93 -8.02 -7.60
CA GLN A 73 9.32 -6.87 -6.92
C GLN A 73 9.94 -6.66 -5.53
N LEU A 74 10.13 -7.72 -4.76
CA LEU A 74 10.84 -7.65 -3.48
C LEU A 74 12.28 -7.13 -3.67
N ALA A 75 13.00 -7.59 -4.69
CA ALA A 75 14.34 -7.11 -5.00
C ALA A 75 14.35 -5.61 -5.34
N ALA A 76 13.37 -5.13 -6.12
CA ALA A 76 13.22 -3.72 -6.45
C ALA A 76 12.90 -2.87 -5.20
N ILE A 77 11.97 -3.35 -4.35
CA ILE A 77 11.62 -2.70 -3.08
C ILE A 77 12.85 -2.59 -2.17
N ARG A 78 13.61 -3.67 -1.99
CA ARG A 78 14.86 -3.65 -1.19
C ARG A 78 15.87 -2.66 -1.74
N SER A 79 16.06 -2.65 -3.06
CA SER A 79 16.98 -1.73 -3.74
C SER A 79 16.57 -0.27 -3.54
N PHE A 80 15.27 0.02 -3.54
CA PHE A 80 14.74 1.34 -3.22
C PHE A 80 14.97 1.70 -1.74
N LEU A 81 14.66 0.78 -0.82
CA LEU A 81 14.84 0.99 0.62
C LEU A 81 16.29 1.28 0.97
N ILE A 82 17.26 0.53 0.42
CA ILE A 82 18.70 0.77 0.65
C ILE A 82 19.10 2.22 0.32
N LYS A 83 18.51 2.82 -0.71
CA LYS A 83 18.80 4.20 -1.13
C LYS A 83 18.01 5.25 -0.35
N ASN A 84 16.99 4.84 0.41
CA ASN A 84 16.03 5.70 1.08
C ASN A 84 15.88 5.26 2.54
N GLU A 85 16.81 5.68 3.38
CA GLU A 85 16.84 5.33 4.81
C GLU A 85 15.71 5.97 5.61
N TRP A 86 15.10 7.05 5.11
CA TRP A 86 13.93 7.71 5.72
C TRP A 86 12.66 6.85 5.72
N VAL A 87 12.63 5.79 4.92
CA VAL A 87 11.47 4.89 4.82
C VAL A 87 11.54 3.86 5.94
N GLU A 88 10.64 3.98 6.90
CA GLU A 88 10.49 3.07 8.04
C GLU A 88 9.46 1.97 7.77
N PHE A 89 8.45 2.26 6.94
CA PHE A 89 7.33 1.36 6.69
C PHE A 89 6.97 1.25 5.22
N ILE A 90 6.53 0.06 4.84
CA ILE A 90 5.96 -0.21 3.51
C ILE A 90 4.51 -0.65 3.64
N TRP A 91 3.67 -0.15 2.74
CA TRP A 91 2.38 -0.75 2.45
C TRP A 91 2.42 -1.45 1.08
N PHE A 92 2.15 -2.75 1.07
CA PHE A 92 2.12 -3.57 -0.14
C PHE A 92 0.84 -4.40 -0.09
N ASP A 93 -0.10 -4.17 -1.00
CA ASP A 93 -1.49 -4.67 -0.91
C ASP A 93 -1.60 -6.16 -0.55
N PHE A 94 -0.77 -7.00 -1.15
CA PHE A 94 -0.74 -8.45 -0.97
C PHE A 94 -0.33 -8.88 0.45
N CYS A 95 0.54 -8.11 1.08
CA CYS A 95 1.03 -8.34 2.44
C CYS A 95 0.21 -7.60 3.49
N SER A 96 -0.39 -6.46 3.12
CA SER A 96 -1.09 -5.56 4.03
C SER A 96 -2.60 -5.81 4.07
N LEU A 97 -3.17 -6.51 3.08
CA LEU A 97 -4.58 -6.88 3.03
C LEU A 97 -4.76 -8.40 3.02
N PRO A 98 -5.78 -8.95 3.70
CA PRO A 98 -6.09 -10.37 3.67
C PRO A 98 -6.36 -10.90 2.25
N GLN A 99 -5.75 -12.04 1.90
CA GLN A 99 -5.79 -12.62 0.56
C GLN A 99 -6.55 -13.95 0.51
N GLY A 100 -7.31 -14.20 -0.56
CA GLY A 100 -8.01 -15.46 -0.77
C GLY A 100 -9.05 -15.78 0.32
N GLU A 101 -8.95 -16.99 0.91
CA GLU A 101 -9.79 -17.41 2.03
C GLU A 101 -9.53 -16.55 3.27
N ARG A 102 -10.60 -15.95 3.79
CA ARG A 102 -10.57 -14.97 4.88
C ARG A 102 -11.51 -15.42 5.98
N ASN A 103 -11.05 -15.33 7.22
CA ASN A 103 -11.97 -15.45 8.37
C ASN A 103 -12.87 -14.21 8.51
N LEU A 104 -13.79 -14.21 9.46
CA LEU A 104 -14.74 -13.11 9.64
C LEU A 104 -14.04 -11.77 9.91
N ALA A 105 -13.03 -11.75 10.79
CA ALA A 105 -12.28 -10.55 11.13
C ALA A 105 -11.48 -10.02 9.92
N GLU A 106 -10.82 -10.91 9.19
CA GLU A 106 -10.09 -10.59 7.95
C GLU A 106 -11.03 -10.04 6.87
N THR A 107 -12.23 -10.59 6.75
CA THR A 107 -13.25 -10.10 5.80
C THR A 107 -13.72 -8.70 6.17
N THR A 108 -14.04 -8.45 7.45
CA THR A 108 -14.41 -7.13 7.94
C THR A 108 -13.30 -6.11 7.70
N TYR A 109 -12.06 -6.47 8.03
CA TYR A 109 -10.89 -5.61 7.82
C TYR A 109 -10.70 -5.29 6.34
N PHE A 110 -10.71 -6.30 5.46
CA PHE A 110 -10.54 -6.12 4.03
C PHE A 110 -11.56 -5.14 3.44
N HIS A 111 -12.84 -5.29 3.79
CA HIS A 111 -13.89 -4.39 3.30
C HIS A 111 -13.81 -2.98 3.87
N ALA A 112 -13.33 -2.82 5.11
CA ALA A 112 -13.02 -1.50 5.64
C ALA A 112 -11.87 -0.87 4.86
N ALA A 113 -10.77 -1.61 4.67
CA ALA A 113 -9.56 -1.14 4.04
C ALA A 113 -9.74 -0.68 2.59
N LEU A 114 -10.52 -1.40 1.80
CA LEU A 114 -10.81 -1.03 0.41
C LEU A 114 -11.50 0.34 0.26
N LYS A 115 -12.17 0.84 1.30
CA LYS A 115 -12.82 2.17 1.24
C LYS A 115 -11.82 3.31 1.34
N PHE A 116 -10.63 3.07 1.88
CA PHE A 116 -9.65 4.11 2.21
C PHE A 116 -8.32 3.94 1.48
N VAL A 117 -8.03 2.77 0.90
CA VAL A 117 -6.74 2.49 0.24
C VAL A 117 -6.35 3.55 -0.80
N ASN A 118 -7.33 4.13 -1.51
CA ASN A 118 -7.09 5.20 -2.48
C ASN A 118 -6.48 6.46 -1.82
N LEU A 119 -6.81 6.74 -0.56
CA LEU A 119 -6.23 7.87 0.17
C LEU A 119 -4.76 7.64 0.52
N LEU A 120 -4.32 6.38 0.68
CA LEU A 120 -2.91 6.07 0.88
C LEU A 120 -2.10 6.47 -0.36
N TYR A 121 -2.57 6.12 -1.55
CA TYR A 121 -1.91 6.52 -2.81
C TYR A 121 -1.93 8.03 -3.07
N LEU A 122 -2.90 8.75 -2.52
CA LEU A 122 -3.02 10.20 -2.70
C LEU A 122 -2.13 11.02 -1.74
N HIS A 123 -1.75 10.46 -0.59
CA HIS A 123 -1.15 11.22 0.50
C HIS A 123 0.14 10.65 1.10
N ALA A 124 0.46 9.38 0.86
CA ALA A 124 1.77 8.82 1.20
C ALA A 124 2.73 8.94 0.01
N HIS A 125 4.01 8.66 0.25
CA HIS A 125 4.95 8.46 -0.84
C HIS A 125 4.61 7.19 -1.60
N VAL A 126 4.55 7.26 -2.93
CA VAL A 126 4.22 6.10 -3.77
C VAL A 126 5.46 5.63 -4.54
N LEU A 127 5.85 4.38 -4.33
CA LEU A 127 6.83 3.68 -5.14
C LEU A 127 6.11 2.93 -6.27
N ILE A 128 6.35 3.36 -7.50
CA ILE A 128 5.78 2.70 -8.69
C ILE A 128 6.78 1.67 -9.22
N LEU A 129 6.42 0.39 -9.16
CA LEU A 129 7.18 -0.70 -9.79
C LEU A 129 6.77 -0.84 -11.25
N LEU A 130 7.35 0.01 -12.09
CA LEU A 130 7.01 0.10 -13.52
C LEU A 130 7.58 -1.09 -14.33
N ASP A 131 6.69 -1.87 -14.93
CA ASP A 131 7.03 -2.91 -15.93
C ASP A 131 6.40 -2.60 -17.31
N ALA A 132 6.77 -3.35 -18.35
CA ALA A 132 6.27 -3.14 -19.72
C ALA A 132 4.74 -3.28 -19.87
N LYS A 133 4.08 -3.98 -18.94
CA LYS A 133 2.64 -4.26 -18.92
C LYS A 133 1.91 -3.51 -17.80
N TYR A 134 2.58 -2.63 -17.08
CA TYR A 134 2.02 -1.91 -15.95
C TYR A 134 0.80 -1.08 -16.37
N GLN A 135 0.93 -0.39 -17.52
CA GLN A 135 -0.13 0.39 -18.14
C GLN A 135 -1.34 -0.43 -18.64
N THR A 136 -1.25 -1.77 -18.70
CA THR A 136 -2.38 -2.59 -19.13
C THR A 136 -3.35 -2.91 -17.99
N ARG A 137 -3.06 -2.46 -16.77
CA ARG A 137 -3.90 -2.67 -15.58
C ARG A 137 -4.53 -1.35 -15.15
N PHE A 138 -5.86 -1.36 -15.07
CA PHE A 138 -6.63 -0.18 -14.64
C PHE A 138 -6.16 0.35 -13.27
N TRP A 139 -6.02 -0.52 -12.28
CA TRP A 139 -5.62 -0.13 -10.93
C TRP A 139 -4.26 0.57 -10.89
N CYS A 140 -3.25 0.02 -11.56
CA CYS A 140 -1.92 0.63 -11.65
C CYS A 140 -1.96 2.06 -12.22
N LEU A 141 -2.78 2.30 -13.25
CA LEU A 141 -2.97 3.63 -13.81
C LEU A 141 -3.69 4.57 -12.85
N TYR A 142 -4.71 4.08 -12.16
CA TYR A 142 -5.46 4.87 -11.18
C TYR A 142 -4.61 5.24 -9.96
N GLU A 143 -3.81 4.31 -9.44
CA GLU A 143 -2.86 4.53 -8.35
C GLU A 143 -1.80 5.56 -8.75
N THR A 144 -1.25 5.44 -9.97
CA THR A 144 -0.31 6.42 -10.52
C THR A 144 -0.95 7.80 -10.65
N PHE A 145 -2.20 7.86 -11.12
CA PHE A 145 -2.96 9.10 -11.18
C PHE A 145 -3.08 9.71 -9.78
N LEU A 146 -3.49 8.95 -8.76
CA LEU A 146 -3.60 9.47 -7.39
C LEU A 146 -2.26 9.98 -6.86
N ALA A 147 -1.17 9.24 -7.09
CA ALA A 147 0.18 9.58 -6.65
C ALA A 147 0.71 10.92 -7.22
N THR A 148 0.24 11.32 -8.41
CA THR A 148 0.68 12.58 -9.05
C THR A 148 -0.24 13.76 -8.73
N HIS A 149 -1.32 13.54 -7.98
CA HIS A 149 -2.25 14.60 -7.59
C HIS A 149 -2.06 14.97 -6.13
N LYS A 150 -2.34 16.23 -5.81
CA LYS A 150 -2.40 16.71 -4.43
C LYS A 150 -3.81 17.16 -4.15
N PHE A 151 -4.42 16.61 -3.11
CA PHE A 151 -5.67 17.13 -2.58
C PHE A 151 -5.35 18.14 -1.47
N ASN A 152 -5.65 19.41 -1.72
CA ASN A 152 -5.40 20.51 -0.79
C ASN A 152 -6.64 20.88 0.04
N GLY A 153 -7.74 20.13 -0.08
CA GLY A 153 -9.00 20.41 0.63
C GLY A 153 -9.74 21.66 0.16
N ALA A 154 -9.24 22.38 -0.85
CA ALA A 154 -9.92 23.55 -1.39
C ALA A 154 -11.13 23.12 -2.23
N LEU A 155 -12.30 23.70 -1.93
CA LEU A 155 -13.46 23.56 -2.79
C LEU A 155 -13.16 24.22 -4.14
N VAL A 156 -13.60 23.58 -5.23
CA VAL A 156 -13.65 24.24 -6.54
C VAL A 156 -14.59 25.44 -6.38
N PRO A 157 -14.16 26.66 -6.72
CA PRO A 157 -15.03 27.83 -6.64
C PRO A 157 -16.30 27.57 -7.44
N GLU A 158 -17.48 27.79 -6.85
CA GLU A 158 -18.72 27.73 -7.59
C GLU A 158 -18.71 28.82 -8.68
N GLY A 159 -18.66 28.42 -9.96
CA GLY A 159 -18.86 29.31 -11.11
C GLY A 159 -17.66 29.53 -12.03
N SER A 160 -17.05 28.46 -12.54
CA SER A 160 -16.24 28.51 -13.77
C SER A 160 -17.09 28.34 -15.02
#